data_AF-A0A1G0XKL0-F1
#
_entry.id   AF-A0A1G0XKL0-F1
#
_cell.length_a   1.000
_cell.length_b   1.000
_cell.length_c   1.000
_cell.angle_alpha   90.00
_cell.angle_beta   90.00
_cell.angle_gamma   90.00
#
_symmetry.space_group_name_H-M   'P 1'
#
loop_
_entity.id
_entity.type
_entity.pdbx_description
1 polymer ?
#
loop_
_entity_poly.entity_id
_entity_poly.type
_entity_poly.pdbx_seq_one_letter_code
_entity_poly.pdbx_strand_id
1 'polypeptide(L)'
;MKMKQLLVLVGIGMMSASLMALPDSSGGGGTTTVKDSTIINTNQNVTNTAQDESKINSGIKARGSTIQNSTLMNDNKDVVNTAINRSKINSGIEANDATIKDSTLINTNKNVNNTAVNESTINSGISANSADIKNSTLINDNTNVNNTALEKSKINSGISADGSTIQDSTILNTNKDVNNMAVNGSTINSGVNADNATIKNSTLMNDNQNVNNTAINESKINSGINAEGADVKDSTLINTNKDVNNMARDGSTINSGISVKGATVNNSTIMNDNKNVNNTATNKSEINSGVDLGGN
;
A
#
# COMPACT_ATOMS: atom_id res chain seq x y z
N MET A 1 36.71 -35.62 22.21
CA MET A 1 35.25 -35.62 21.96
C MET A 1 34.64 -34.44 22.70
N LYS A 2 34.09 -33.46 21.99
CA LYS A 2 33.47 -32.26 22.57
C LYS A 2 32.01 -32.57 22.90
N MET A 3 31.64 -32.40 24.17
CA MET A 3 30.27 -32.57 24.66
C MET A 3 29.54 -31.22 24.50
N LYS A 4 28.53 -31.18 23.63
CA LYS A 4 27.69 -30.00 23.39
C LYS A 4 26.70 -29.84 24.55
N GLN A 5 26.71 -28.67 25.18
CA GLN A 5 25.67 -28.24 26.10
C GLN A 5 24.38 -27.98 25.31
N LEU A 6 23.31 -28.68 25.71
CA LEU A 6 21.95 -28.51 25.21
C LEU A 6 21.28 -27.43 26.07
N LEU A 7 21.09 -26.24 25.50
CA LEU A 7 20.32 -25.16 26.13
C LEU A 7 18.83 -25.44 25.87
N VAL A 8 18.10 -25.86 26.91
CA VAL A 8 16.64 -25.99 26.89
C VAL A 8 16.06 -24.60 27.14
N LEU A 9 15.50 -23.99 26.10
CA LEU A 9 14.75 -22.74 26.24
C LEU A 9 13.32 -23.08 26.65
N VAL A 10 12.98 -22.75 27.90
CA VAL A 10 11.63 -22.89 28.46
C VAL A 10 10.73 -21.83 27.83
N GLY A 11 9.82 -22.27 26.96
CA GLY A 11 8.78 -21.42 26.40
C GLY A 11 7.74 -21.06 27.46
N ILE A 12 7.84 -19.84 27.99
CA ILE A 12 6.78 -19.24 28.79
C ILE A 12 5.70 -18.79 27.80
N GLY A 13 4.60 -19.53 27.77
CA GLY A 13 3.38 -19.14 27.04
C GLY A 13 2.83 -17.85 27.63
N MET A 14 2.96 -16.75 26.89
CA MET A 14 2.18 -15.54 27.15
C MET A 14 0.81 -15.73 26.55
N MET A 15 -0.19 -15.79 27.43
CA MET A 15 -1.60 -15.81 27.08
C MET A 15 -1.94 -14.56 26.30
N SER A 16 -2.49 -14.76 25.10
CA SER A 16 -3.08 -13.72 24.27
C SER A 16 -4.37 -13.20 24.92
N ALA A 17 -4.30 -12.00 25.47
CA ALA A 17 -5.42 -11.10 25.71
C ALA A 17 -4.97 -9.74 25.15
N SER A 18 -5.69 -9.01 24.32
CA SER A 18 -7.13 -8.93 24.07
C SER A 18 -7.35 -8.31 22.69
N LEU A 19 -8.28 -8.84 21.89
CA LEU A 19 -8.82 -8.12 20.73
C LEU A 19 -9.48 -6.82 21.23
N MET A 20 -8.82 -5.69 21.05
CA MET A 20 -9.50 -4.40 20.94
C MET A 20 -9.70 -4.12 19.45
N ALA A 21 -10.83 -4.58 18.92
CA ALA A 21 -11.34 -4.01 17.68
C ALA A 21 -11.61 -2.52 17.94
N LEU A 22 -10.96 -1.65 17.17
CA LEU A 22 -11.28 -0.22 17.16
C LEU A 22 -12.75 -0.08 16.72
N PRO A 23 -13.58 0.70 17.43
CA PRO A 23 -15.01 0.80 17.13
C PRO A 23 -15.25 1.29 15.69
N ASP A 24 -16.16 0.63 14.98
CA ASP A 24 -16.57 1.04 13.64
C ASP A 24 -17.39 2.33 13.74
N SER A 25 -16.86 3.43 13.20
CA SER A 25 -17.49 4.76 13.22
C SER A 25 -18.61 4.89 12.18
N SER A 26 -19.48 3.88 12.05
CA SER A 26 -20.74 4.03 11.33
C SER A 26 -21.78 4.69 12.25
N GLY A 27 -21.65 6.00 12.48
CA GLY A 27 -22.71 6.84 13.05
C GLY A 27 -22.58 7.23 14.51
N GLY A 28 -21.47 7.88 14.90
CA GLY A 28 -21.34 8.55 16.19
C GLY A 28 -19.95 9.13 16.38
N GLY A 29 -19.84 10.45 16.57
CA GLY A 29 -18.60 11.24 16.57
C GLY A 29 -17.63 10.98 17.74
N GLY A 30 -17.08 9.77 17.81
CA GLY A 30 -15.89 9.46 18.61
C GLY A 30 -14.68 9.27 17.70
N THR A 31 -13.75 10.22 17.68
CA THR A 31 -12.42 10.00 17.12
C THR A 31 -11.65 9.12 18.11
N THR A 32 -11.15 7.96 17.69
CA THR A 32 -10.33 7.13 18.58
C THR A 32 -8.96 7.79 18.73
N THR A 33 -8.45 7.92 19.95
CA THR A 33 -7.08 8.39 20.19
C THR A 33 -6.21 7.22 20.63
N VAL A 34 -5.17 6.94 19.85
CA VAL A 34 -4.10 5.99 20.15
C VAL A 34 -2.86 6.82 20.50
N LYS A 35 -2.42 6.76 21.76
CA LYS A 35 -1.30 7.57 22.23
C LYS A 35 -0.30 6.72 23.01
N ASP A 36 1.00 6.96 22.78
CA ASP A 36 2.10 6.32 23.51
C ASP A 36 1.95 4.78 23.53
N SER A 37 1.47 4.20 22.42
CA SER A 37 0.96 2.82 22.36
C SER A 37 1.57 2.03 21.21
N THR A 38 1.59 0.71 21.36
CA THR A 38 1.90 -0.22 20.26
C THR A 38 0.69 -1.12 20.03
N ILE A 39 0.15 -1.10 18.81
CA ILE A 39 -0.95 -1.97 18.36
C ILE A 39 -0.35 -2.96 17.37
N ILE A 40 -0.53 -4.26 17.64
CA ILE A 40 -0.03 -5.33 16.78
C ILE A 40 -1.19 -6.21 16.38
N ASN A 41 -1.34 -6.42 15.07
CA ASN A 41 -2.26 -7.38 14.48
C ASN A 41 -1.48 -8.39 13.63
N THR A 42 -1.82 -9.67 13.76
CA THR A 42 -1.13 -10.75 13.04
C THR A 42 -2.12 -11.75 12.51
N ASN A 43 -2.11 -11.94 11.20
CA ASN A 43 -2.92 -12.91 10.47
C ASN A 43 -2.02 -14.00 9.90
N GLN A 44 -2.25 -15.26 10.30
CA GLN A 44 -1.53 -16.40 9.77
C GLN A 44 -2.51 -17.46 9.28
N ASN A 45 -2.37 -17.91 8.03
CA ASN A 45 -3.25 -18.92 7.43
C ASN A 45 -4.73 -18.49 7.42
N VAL A 46 -4.99 -17.21 7.16
CA VAL A 46 -6.35 -16.65 7.18
C VAL A 46 -6.93 -16.65 5.77
N THR A 47 -8.17 -17.12 5.64
CA THR A 47 -8.96 -16.96 4.41
C THR A 47 -10.15 -16.04 4.68
N ASN A 48 -10.18 -14.91 3.99
CA ASN A 48 -11.27 -13.95 4.04
C ASN A 48 -12.06 -14.04 2.72
N THR A 49 -13.35 -14.35 2.81
CA THR A 49 -14.26 -14.37 1.65
C THR A 49 -15.45 -13.47 1.93
N ALA A 50 -15.50 -12.31 1.27
CA ALA A 50 -16.61 -11.38 1.34
C ALA A 50 -17.39 -11.44 0.02
N GLN A 51 -18.70 -11.68 0.11
CA GLN A 51 -19.59 -11.80 -1.04
C GLN A 51 -20.82 -10.91 -0.85
N ASP A 52 -21.36 -10.42 -1.97
CA ASP A 52 -22.65 -9.71 -2.03
C ASP A 52 -22.73 -8.54 -1.02
N GLU A 53 -21.91 -7.52 -1.26
CA GLU A 53 -21.81 -6.29 -0.44
C GLU A 53 -21.32 -6.51 1.01
N SER A 54 -20.78 -7.68 1.32
CA SER A 54 -20.22 -7.97 2.64
C SER A 54 -18.92 -7.21 2.90
N LYS A 55 -18.63 -7.03 4.19
CA LYS A 55 -17.40 -6.38 4.68
C LYS A 55 -16.67 -7.28 5.67
N ILE A 56 -15.37 -7.49 5.45
CA ILE A 56 -14.49 -8.17 6.40
C ILE A 56 -13.36 -7.22 6.81
N ASN A 57 -13.05 -7.19 8.10
CA ASN A 57 -11.85 -6.56 8.63
C ASN A 57 -11.03 -7.58 9.41
N SER A 58 -9.91 -8.01 8.84
CA SER A 58 -8.87 -8.81 9.50
C SER A 58 -7.61 -7.98 9.78
N GLY A 59 -7.55 -6.73 9.30
CA GLY A 59 -6.46 -5.78 9.54
C GLY A 59 -6.76 -4.76 10.66
N ILE A 60 -6.03 -3.65 10.64
CA ILE A 60 -6.22 -2.51 11.55
C ILE A 60 -7.08 -1.45 10.87
N LYS A 61 -8.12 -0.97 11.57
CA LYS A 61 -8.98 0.11 11.11
C LYS A 61 -8.92 1.29 12.09
N ALA A 62 -8.20 2.35 11.71
CA ALA A 62 -7.98 3.55 12.50
C ALA A 62 -8.43 4.82 11.75
N ARG A 63 -9.50 4.71 10.96
CA ARG A 63 -10.06 5.84 10.21
C ARG A 63 -10.47 6.98 11.15
N GLY A 64 -10.17 8.22 10.76
CA GLY A 64 -10.51 9.41 11.54
C GLY A 64 -9.89 9.46 12.95
N SER A 65 -8.93 8.58 13.24
CA SER A 65 -8.31 8.47 14.56
C SER A 65 -7.16 9.46 14.72
N THR A 66 -6.84 9.79 15.96
CA THR A 66 -5.58 10.47 16.32
C THR A 66 -4.59 9.41 16.78
N ILE A 67 -3.49 9.25 16.06
CA ILE A 67 -2.40 8.33 16.37
C ILE A 67 -1.16 9.17 16.69
N GLN A 68 -0.73 9.16 17.95
CA GLN A 68 0.37 9.99 18.42
C GLN A 68 1.41 9.17 19.19
N ASN A 69 2.70 9.36 18.93
CA ASN A 69 3.80 8.66 19.61
C ASN A 69 3.59 7.13 19.64
N SER A 70 3.03 6.58 18.57
CA SER A 70 2.49 5.22 18.58
C SER A 70 2.99 4.41 17.40
N THR A 71 2.92 3.09 17.54
CA THR A 71 3.27 2.14 16.50
C THR A 71 2.08 1.24 16.20
N LEU A 72 1.67 1.17 14.93
CA LEU A 72 0.65 0.23 14.44
C LEU A 72 1.32 -0.76 13.50
N MET A 73 1.27 -2.05 13.81
CA MET A 73 1.89 -3.11 13.05
C MET A 73 0.86 -4.13 12.62
N ASN A 74 0.81 -4.43 11.32
CA ASN A 74 -0.05 -5.45 10.75
C ASN A 74 0.80 -6.44 9.94
N ASP A 75 0.80 -7.71 10.34
CA ASP A 75 1.55 -8.77 9.66
C ASP A 75 0.58 -9.82 9.10
N ASN A 76 0.63 -10.03 7.78
CA ASN A 76 -0.13 -11.04 7.07
C ASN A 76 0.81 -12.09 6.51
N LYS A 77 0.59 -13.35 6.90
CA LYS A 77 1.33 -14.50 6.39
C LYS A 77 0.38 -15.58 5.92
N ASP A 78 0.56 -16.03 4.68
CA ASP A 78 -0.27 -17.09 4.08
C ASP A 78 -1.77 -16.70 4.12
N VAL A 79 -2.09 -15.49 3.66
CA VAL A 79 -3.46 -14.93 3.70
C VAL A 79 -4.09 -14.93 2.32
N VAL A 80 -5.35 -15.34 2.23
CA VAL A 80 -6.15 -15.27 1.01
C VAL A 80 -7.32 -14.33 1.23
N ASN A 81 -7.45 -13.31 0.40
CA ASN A 81 -8.56 -12.38 0.40
C ASN A 81 -9.33 -12.49 -0.92
N THR A 82 -10.64 -12.73 -0.82
CA THR A 82 -11.54 -12.81 -1.98
C THR A 82 -12.76 -11.94 -1.73
N ALA A 83 -12.88 -10.83 -2.47
CA ALA A 83 -14.00 -9.92 -2.41
C ALA A 83 -14.78 -9.97 -3.73
N ILE A 84 -16.07 -10.29 -3.68
CA ILE A 84 -16.92 -10.49 -4.86
C ILE A 84 -18.20 -9.66 -4.71
N ASN A 85 -18.66 -9.06 -5.81
CA ASN A 85 -19.92 -8.31 -5.90
C ASN A 85 -20.00 -7.15 -4.90
N ARG A 86 -19.27 -6.06 -5.16
CA ARG A 86 -19.26 -4.84 -4.33
C ARG A 86 -18.83 -5.07 -2.88
N SER A 87 -18.13 -6.17 -2.61
CA SER A 87 -17.67 -6.51 -1.27
C SER A 87 -16.36 -5.81 -0.91
N LYS A 88 -16.08 -5.72 0.39
CA LYS A 88 -14.88 -5.03 0.91
C LYS A 88 -14.12 -5.89 1.90
N ILE A 89 -12.81 -5.97 1.73
CA ILE A 89 -11.92 -6.61 2.70
C ILE A 89 -10.82 -5.62 3.10
N ASN A 90 -10.63 -5.41 4.39
CA ASN A 90 -9.43 -4.81 4.94
C ASN A 90 -8.62 -5.88 5.68
N SER A 91 -7.44 -6.22 5.15
CA SER A 91 -6.43 -7.06 5.79
C SER A 91 -5.16 -6.27 6.10
N GLY A 92 -5.07 -5.01 5.68
CA GLY A 92 -3.94 -4.11 5.92
C GLY A 92 -4.23 -3.09 7.04
N ILE A 93 -3.70 -1.87 6.89
CA ILE A 93 -3.98 -0.74 7.78
C ILE A 93 -4.83 0.29 7.04
N GLU A 94 -5.98 0.66 7.61
CA GLU A 94 -6.86 1.72 7.10
C GLU A 94 -6.91 2.89 8.11
N ALA A 95 -6.15 3.94 7.86
CA ALA A 95 -6.03 5.17 8.65
C ALA A 95 -6.44 6.42 7.83
N ASN A 96 -7.40 6.26 6.91
CA ASN A 96 -7.95 7.38 6.15
C ASN A 96 -8.53 8.45 7.09
N ASP A 97 -8.35 9.73 6.73
CA ASP A 97 -8.80 10.89 7.51
C ASP A 97 -8.17 10.99 8.92
N ALA A 98 -7.11 10.23 9.21
CA ALA A 98 -6.47 10.22 10.51
C ALA A 98 -5.49 11.39 10.70
N THR A 99 -5.22 11.74 11.96
CA THR A 99 -4.04 12.51 12.34
C THR A 99 -2.97 11.53 12.81
N ILE A 100 -1.82 11.48 12.15
CA ILE A 100 -0.71 10.57 12.44
C ILE A 100 0.51 11.42 12.76
N LYS A 101 0.90 11.46 14.03
CA LYS A 101 1.97 12.33 14.52
C LYS A 101 3.02 11.54 15.30
N ASP A 102 4.30 11.76 14.99
CA ASP A 102 5.40 11.14 15.73
C ASP A 102 5.23 9.60 15.83
N SER A 103 4.70 8.98 14.77
CA SER A 103 4.18 7.59 14.82
C SER A 103 4.68 6.75 13.65
N THR A 104 4.59 5.43 13.81
CA THR A 104 4.99 4.47 12.78
C THR A 104 3.84 3.53 12.43
N LEU A 105 3.52 3.40 11.15
CA LEU A 105 2.58 2.41 10.62
C LEU A 105 3.37 1.41 9.77
N ILE A 106 3.28 0.12 10.10
CA ILE A 106 4.00 -0.95 9.40
C ILE A 106 3.00 -1.99 8.94
N ASN A 107 2.99 -2.28 7.65
CA ASN A 107 2.24 -3.39 7.09
C ASN A 107 3.18 -4.35 6.37
N THR A 108 3.04 -5.64 6.63
CA THR A 108 3.84 -6.69 6.00
C THR A 108 2.92 -7.77 5.43
N ASN A 109 3.15 -8.13 4.16
CA ASN A 109 2.46 -9.22 3.48
C ASN A 109 3.49 -10.25 3.00
N LYS A 110 3.31 -11.50 3.40
CA LYS A 110 4.11 -12.65 2.96
C LYS A 110 3.18 -13.74 2.46
N ASN A 111 3.32 -14.13 1.20
CA ASN A 111 2.47 -15.14 0.56
C ASN A 111 0.98 -14.75 0.64
N VAL A 112 0.64 -13.56 0.15
CA VAL A 112 -0.73 -13.03 0.19
C VAL A 112 -1.35 -13.05 -1.20
N ASN A 113 -2.57 -13.56 -1.30
CA ASN A 113 -3.34 -13.57 -2.55
C ASN A 113 -4.59 -12.71 -2.39
N ASN A 114 -4.70 -11.66 -3.19
CA ASN A 114 -5.85 -10.77 -3.22
C ASN A 114 -6.60 -10.93 -4.55
N THR A 115 -7.91 -11.20 -4.48
CA THR A 115 -8.79 -11.27 -5.64
C THR A 115 -10.04 -10.43 -5.41
N ALA A 116 -10.19 -9.36 -6.19
CA ALA A 116 -11.35 -8.48 -6.14
C ALA A 116 -12.10 -8.54 -7.48
N VAL A 117 -13.41 -8.83 -7.43
CA VAL A 117 -14.25 -9.05 -8.62
C VAL A 117 -15.55 -8.26 -8.50
N ASN A 118 -16.01 -7.67 -9.61
CA ASN A 118 -17.27 -6.93 -9.74
C ASN A 118 -17.37 -5.78 -8.74
N GLU A 119 -16.65 -4.68 -9.01
CA GLU A 119 -16.66 -3.44 -8.21
C GLU A 119 -16.27 -3.66 -6.73
N SER A 120 -15.53 -4.73 -6.44
CA SER A 120 -15.09 -5.04 -5.08
C SER A 120 -13.79 -4.33 -4.73
N THR A 121 -13.52 -4.18 -3.43
CA THR A 121 -12.32 -3.50 -2.93
C THR A 121 -11.57 -4.34 -1.91
N ILE A 122 -10.26 -4.43 -2.06
CA ILE A 122 -9.37 -5.02 -1.05
C ILE A 122 -8.29 -4.01 -0.67
N ASN A 123 -8.12 -3.78 0.63
CA ASN A 123 -6.94 -3.16 1.20
C ASN A 123 -6.10 -4.22 1.93
N SER A 124 -4.94 -4.55 1.40
CA SER A 124 -3.92 -5.36 2.09
C SER A 124 -2.65 -4.55 2.38
N GLY A 125 -2.59 -3.28 1.96
CA GLY A 125 -1.49 -2.36 2.23
C GLY A 125 -1.81 -1.34 3.32
N ILE A 126 -1.28 -0.12 3.18
CA ILE A 126 -1.64 1.02 4.03
C ILE A 126 -2.49 1.99 3.22
N SER A 127 -3.63 2.40 3.77
CA SER A 127 -4.45 3.50 3.25
C SER A 127 -4.55 4.59 4.32
N ALA A 128 -3.98 5.75 4.05
CA ALA A 128 -3.99 6.94 4.88
C ALA A 128 -4.39 8.17 4.04
N ASN A 129 -5.38 8.01 3.17
CA ASN A 129 -5.87 9.10 2.31
C ASN A 129 -6.48 10.22 3.15
N SER A 130 -6.32 11.46 2.70
CA SER A 130 -6.75 12.68 3.40
C SER A 130 -6.21 12.80 4.83
N ALA A 131 -5.13 12.12 5.17
CA ALA A 131 -4.56 12.16 6.52
C ALA A 131 -3.65 13.38 6.73
N ASP A 132 -3.44 13.76 7.99
CA ASP A 132 -2.37 14.67 8.42
C ASP A 132 -1.23 13.83 9.01
N ILE A 133 -0.17 13.62 8.24
CA ILE A 133 0.97 12.76 8.55
C ILE A 133 2.19 13.65 8.84
N LYS A 134 2.62 13.69 10.11
CA LYS A 134 3.71 14.56 10.57
C LYS A 134 4.74 13.78 11.38
N ASN A 135 6.02 14.00 11.11
CA ASN A 135 7.14 13.34 11.82
C ASN A 135 6.96 11.81 11.90
N SER A 136 6.40 11.20 10.87
CA SER A 136 5.90 9.83 10.93
C SER A 136 6.51 8.96 9.84
N THR A 137 6.44 7.66 10.04
CA THR A 137 6.95 6.67 9.09
C THR A 137 5.85 5.70 8.70
N LEU A 138 5.60 5.54 7.40
CA LEU A 138 4.71 4.52 6.85
C LEU A 138 5.55 3.53 6.06
N ILE A 139 5.47 2.24 6.40
CA ILE A 139 6.24 1.17 5.78
C ILE A 139 5.30 0.08 5.31
N ASN A 140 5.39 -0.29 4.04
CA ASN A 140 4.68 -1.43 3.48
C ASN A 140 5.63 -2.36 2.75
N ASP A 141 5.65 -3.63 3.17
CA ASP A 141 6.49 -4.66 2.56
C ASP A 141 5.64 -5.80 2.01
N ASN A 142 5.79 -6.08 0.71
CA ASN A 142 5.17 -7.20 0.04
C ASN A 142 6.24 -8.21 -0.39
N THR A 143 6.06 -9.48 -0.03
CA THR A 143 6.87 -10.59 -0.53
C THR A 143 5.95 -11.73 -0.99
N ASN A 144 6.11 -12.19 -2.24
CA ASN A 144 5.26 -13.22 -2.85
C ASN A 144 3.77 -12.83 -2.79
N VAL A 145 3.41 -11.68 -3.35
CA VAL A 145 2.02 -11.18 -3.34
C VAL A 145 1.42 -11.24 -4.73
N ASN A 146 0.22 -11.78 -4.85
CA ASN A 146 -0.55 -11.78 -6.08
C ASN A 146 -1.81 -10.94 -5.92
N ASN A 147 -1.97 -9.94 -6.79
CA ASN A 147 -3.13 -9.07 -6.83
C ASN A 147 -3.87 -9.23 -8.16
N THR A 148 -5.14 -9.62 -8.09
CA THR A 148 -6.02 -9.75 -9.26
C THR A 148 -7.27 -8.91 -9.06
N ALA A 149 -7.42 -7.86 -9.86
CA ALA A 149 -8.58 -6.97 -9.85
C ALA A 149 -9.32 -7.08 -11.19
N LEU A 150 -10.59 -7.48 -11.14
CA LEU A 150 -11.44 -7.72 -12.31
C LEU A 150 -12.72 -6.91 -12.22
N GLU A 151 -13.22 -6.46 -13.37
CA GLU A 151 -14.53 -5.79 -13.51
C GLU A 151 -14.67 -4.57 -12.58
N LYS A 152 -13.90 -3.51 -12.87
CA LYS A 152 -13.88 -2.24 -12.13
C LYS A 152 -13.52 -2.38 -10.63
N SER A 153 -12.86 -3.46 -10.26
CA SER A 153 -12.45 -3.70 -8.87
C SER A 153 -11.16 -2.95 -8.54
N LYS A 154 -10.93 -2.78 -7.24
CA LYS A 154 -9.79 -2.02 -6.70
C LYS A 154 -9.01 -2.82 -5.68
N ILE A 155 -7.69 -2.84 -5.80
CA ILE A 155 -6.80 -3.40 -4.79
C ILE A 155 -5.74 -2.37 -4.40
N ASN A 156 -5.62 -2.11 -3.10
CA ASN A 156 -4.46 -1.43 -2.53
C ASN A 156 -3.62 -2.44 -1.74
N SER A 157 -2.44 -2.76 -2.27
CA SER A 157 -1.42 -3.58 -1.61
C SER A 157 -0.15 -2.80 -1.29
N GLY A 158 -0.04 -1.56 -1.76
CA GLY A 158 1.04 -0.61 -1.45
C GLY A 158 0.64 0.40 -0.39
N ILE A 159 1.09 1.65 -0.55
CA ILE A 159 0.71 2.78 0.30
C ILE A 159 -0.12 3.77 -0.51
N SER A 160 -1.26 4.19 0.03
CA SER A 160 -2.12 5.23 -0.53
C SER A 160 -2.26 6.34 0.50
N ALA A 161 -1.87 7.56 0.13
CA ALA A 161 -1.94 8.78 0.93
C ALA A 161 -2.45 9.95 0.09
N ASP A 162 -3.37 9.69 -0.84
CA ASP A 162 -3.95 10.69 -1.73
C ASP A 162 -4.64 11.81 -0.94
N GLY A 163 -4.45 13.05 -1.37
CA GLY A 163 -5.01 14.25 -0.72
C GLY A 163 -4.47 14.54 0.68
N SER A 164 -3.43 13.84 1.13
CA SER A 164 -2.90 13.99 2.48
C SER A 164 -1.96 15.18 2.62
N THR A 165 -1.74 15.62 3.85
CA THR A 165 -0.57 16.44 4.21
C THR A 165 0.49 15.52 4.78
N ILE A 166 1.67 15.51 4.17
CA ILE A 166 2.82 14.69 4.57
C ILE A 166 3.98 15.64 4.85
N GLN A 167 4.37 15.74 6.11
CA GLN A 167 5.40 16.67 6.56
C GLN A 167 6.45 15.97 7.41
N ASP A 168 7.72 16.24 7.14
CA ASP A 168 8.86 15.73 7.92
C ASP A 168 8.79 14.19 8.10
N SER A 169 8.31 13.48 7.08
CA SER A 169 7.89 12.08 7.17
C SER A 169 8.57 11.20 6.12
N THR A 170 8.57 9.89 6.38
CA THR A 170 9.11 8.88 5.46
C THR A 170 8.01 7.90 5.07
N ILE A 171 7.87 7.66 3.77
CA ILE A 171 6.97 6.65 3.20
C ILE A 171 7.83 5.69 2.40
N LEU A 172 7.82 4.42 2.79
CA LEU A 172 8.60 3.36 2.16
C LEU A 172 7.69 2.21 1.73
N ASN A 173 7.74 1.87 0.45
CA ASN A 173 7.10 0.69 -0.08
C ASN A 173 8.11 -0.24 -0.75
N THR A 174 8.04 -1.54 -0.43
CA THR A 174 8.89 -2.57 -1.02
C THR A 174 8.03 -3.67 -1.63
N ASN A 175 8.30 -4.04 -2.87
CA ASN A 175 7.70 -5.19 -3.53
C ASN A 175 8.78 -6.17 -3.97
N LYS A 176 8.66 -7.40 -3.50
CA LYS A 176 9.50 -8.51 -3.94
C LYS A 176 8.65 -9.68 -4.40
N ASP A 177 8.88 -10.14 -5.63
CA ASP A 177 8.15 -11.26 -6.22
C ASP A 177 6.63 -10.99 -6.23
N VAL A 178 6.22 -9.85 -6.82
CA VAL A 178 4.82 -9.38 -6.83
C VAL A 178 4.24 -9.46 -8.24
N ASN A 179 3.02 -9.99 -8.35
CA ASN A 179 2.26 -10.00 -9.60
C ASN A 179 0.98 -9.18 -9.46
N ASN A 180 0.78 -8.23 -10.36
CA ASN A 180 -0.41 -7.40 -10.44
C ASN A 180 -1.12 -7.61 -11.77
N MET A 181 -2.40 -7.97 -11.73
CA MET A 181 -3.25 -8.14 -12.90
C MET A 181 -4.55 -7.35 -12.74
N ALA A 182 -4.71 -6.29 -13.51
CA ALA A 182 -5.91 -5.46 -13.55
C ALA A 182 -6.60 -5.58 -14.91
N VAL A 183 -7.89 -5.92 -14.92
CA VAL A 183 -8.66 -6.16 -16.15
C VAL A 183 -10.02 -5.47 -16.07
N ASN A 184 -10.50 -4.96 -17.22
CA ASN A 184 -11.82 -4.35 -17.42
C ASN A 184 -12.08 -3.17 -16.47
N GLY A 185 -11.31 -2.09 -16.65
CA GLY A 185 -11.43 -0.85 -15.87
C GLY A 185 -11.00 -0.98 -14.40
N SER A 186 -10.27 -2.04 -14.06
CA SER A 186 -9.84 -2.28 -12.67
C SER A 186 -8.59 -1.49 -12.32
N THR A 187 -8.34 -1.31 -11.02
CA THR A 187 -7.19 -0.55 -10.52
C THR A 187 -6.43 -1.31 -9.45
N ILE A 188 -5.10 -1.33 -9.56
CA ILE A 188 -4.21 -1.86 -8.52
C ILE A 188 -3.18 -0.80 -8.14
N ASN A 189 -3.07 -0.52 -6.84
CA ASN A 189 -1.91 0.15 -6.27
C ASN A 189 -1.08 -0.88 -5.50
N SER A 190 0.17 -1.05 -5.91
CA SER A 190 1.21 -1.82 -5.21
C SER A 190 2.41 -0.96 -4.88
N GLY A 191 2.46 0.29 -5.34
CA GLY A 191 3.51 1.26 -5.07
C GLY A 191 3.12 2.29 -4.01
N VAL A 192 3.53 3.54 -4.19
CA VAL A 192 3.13 4.69 -3.38
C VAL A 192 2.24 5.61 -4.22
N ASN A 193 1.05 5.91 -3.71
CA ASN A 193 0.14 6.93 -4.23
C ASN A 193 0.05 8.10 -3.23
N ALA A 194 0.23 9.32 -3.71
CA ALA A 194 0.12 10.56 -2.98
C ALA A 194 -0.42 11.67 -3.89
N ASP A 195 -1.43 11.34 -4.70
CA ASP A 195 -2.02 12.27 -5.66
C ASP A 195 -2.69 13.43 -4.94
N ASN A 196 -2.51 14.65 -5.45
CA ASN A 196 -3.01 15.90 -4.86
C ASN A 196 -2.58 16.11 -3.39
N ALA A 197 -1.52 15.45 -2.93
CA ALA A 197 -1.00 15.62 -1.58
C ALA A 197 -0.16 16.90 -1.45
N THR A 198 0.01 17.37 -0.22
CA THR A 198 1.08 18.31 0.14
C THR A 198 2.22 17.52 0.77
N ILE A 199 3.41 17.55 0.17
CA ILE A 199 4.59 16.76 0.59
C ILE A 199 5.74 17.72 0.88
N LYS A 200 6.13 17.83 2.15
CA LYS A 200 7.15 18.79 2.61
C LYS A 200 8.20 18.12 3.47
N ASN A 201 9.47 18.41 3.21
CA ASN A 201 10.61 17.86 3.97
C ASN A 201 10.54 16.33 4.13
N SER A 202 9.99 15.64 3.13
CA SER A 202 9.60 14.24 3.27
C SER A 202 10.29 13.39 2.23
N THR A 203 10.35 12.09 2.52
CA THR A 203 10.95 11.10 1.62
C THR A 203 9.90 10.06 1.24
N LEU A 204 9.66 9.90 -0.05
CA LEU A 204 8.85 8.84 -0.63
C LEU A 204 9.76 7.89 -1.39
N MET A 205 9.74 6.62 -1.01
CA MET A 205 10.57 5.58 -1.61
C MET A 205 9.74 4.39 -2.03
N ASN A 206 10.01 3.91 -3.23
CA ASN A 206 9.46 2.67 -3.73
C ASN A 206 10.56 1.79 -4.34
N ASP A 207 10.59 0.52 -3.95
CA ASP A 207 11.52 -0.47 -4.48
C ASP A 207 10.75 -1.67 -5.03
N ASN A 208 11.05 -2.06 -6.27
CA ASN A 208 10.46 -3.22 -6.93
C ASN A 208 11.56 -4.19 -7.35
N GLN A 209 11.44 -5.43 -6.90
CA GLN A 209 12.27 -6.54 -7.33
C GLN A 209 11.38 -7.70 -7.84
N ASN A 210 11.60 -8.15 -9.08
CA ASN A 210 10.83 -9.24 -9.70
C ASN A 210 9.32 -8.94 -9.72
N VAL A 211 8.93 -7.79 -10.28
CA VAL A 211 7.51 -7.36 -10.31
C VAL A 211 6.95 -7.51 -11.72
N ASN A 212 5.78 -8.13 -11.84
CA ASN A 212 5.06 -8.23 -13.10
C ASN A 212 3.74 -7.46 -13.02
N ASN A 213 3.54 -6.51 -13.92
CA ASN A 213 2.32 -5.72 -14.03
C ASN A 213 1.64 -5.99 -15.36
N THR A 214 0.36 -6.38 -15.32
CA THR A 214 -0.47 -6.59 -16.51
C THR A 214 -1.78 -5.82 -16.38
N ALA A 215 -1.96 -4.80 -17.21
CA ALA A 215 -3.16 -3.98 -17.27
C ALA A 215 -3.85 -4.12 -18.63
N ILE A 216 -5.12 -4.52 -18.65
CA ILE A 216 -5.88 -4.82 -19.87
C ILE A 216 -7.26 -4.14 -19.83
N ASN A 217 -7.73 -3.62 -20.97
CA ASN A 217 -9.04 -2.99 -21.15
C ASN A 217 -9.27 -1.84 -20.16
N GLU A 218 -8.65 -0.68 -20.43
CA GLU A 218 -8.80 0.55 -19.65
C GLU A 218 -8.43 0.42 -18.16
N SER A 219 -7.59 -0.55 -17.82
CA SER A 219 -7.18 -0.81 -16.45
C SER A 219 -5.92 -0.02 -16.07
N LYS A 220 -5.73 0.17 -14.76
CA LYS A 220 -4.62 0.98 -14.22
C LYS A 220 -3.83 0.21 -13.18
N ILE A 221 -2.50 0.27 -13.27
CA ILE A 221 -1.61 -0.25 -12.22
C ILE A 221 -0.61 0.82 -11.84
N ASN A 222 -0.50 1.10 -10.55
CA ASN A 222 0.67 1.77 -9.98
C ASN A 222 1.50 0.76 -9.20
N SER A 223 2.76 0.57 -9.59
CA SER A 223 3.80 -0.10 -8.79
C SER A 223 4.98 0.82 -8.50
N GLY A 224 4.95 2.08 -8.93
CA GLY A 224 5.98 3.09 -8.69
C GLY A 224 5.55 4.12 -7.66
N ILE A 225 5.95 5.39 -7.86
CA ILE A 225 5.45 6.54 -7.10
C ILE A 225 4.52 7.36 -7.99
N ASN A 226 3.29 7.60 -7.54
CA ASN A 226 2.34 8.53 -8.13
C ASN A 226 2.11 9.71 -7.17
N ALA A 227 2.43 10.92 -7.61
CA ALA A 227 2.19 12.16 -6.88
C ALA A 227 1.69 13.23 -7.86
N GLU A 228 0.73 12.85 -8.71
CA GLU A 228 0.14 13.75 -9.70
C GLU A 228 -0.66 14.84 -8.99
N GLY A 229 -0.54 16.08 -9.46
CA GLY A 229 -1.20 17.25 -8.87
C GLY A 229 -0.71 17.64 -7.47
N ALA A 230 0.34 17.02 -6.94
CA ALA A 230 0.86 17.30 -5.60
C ALA A 230 1.63 18.63 -5.50
N ASP A 231 1.77 19.16 -4.28
CA ASP A 231 2.77 20.19 -3.93
C ASP A 231 3.95 19.50 -3.23
N VAL A 232 5.06 19.31 -3.94
CA VAL A 232 6.26 18.62 -3.48
C VAL A 232 7.37 19.64 -3.24
N LYS A 233 7.72 19.87 -1.98
CA LYS A 233 8.71 20.86 -1.58
C LYS A 233 9.76 20.27 -0.65
N ASP A 234 11.03 20.61 -0.87
CA ASP A 234 12.13 20.23 0.02
C ASP A 234 12.19 18.70 0.26
N SER A 235 11.76 17.91 -0.71
CA SER A 235 11.44 16.49 -0.53
C SER A 235 12.23 15.60 -1.49
N THR A 236 12.24 14.30 -1.22
CA THR A 236 12.96 13.32 -2.02
C THR A 236 12.03 12.20 -2.45
N LEU A 237 11.93 11.96 -3.76
CA LEU A 237 11.18 10.86 -4.35
C LEU A 237 12.17 9.91 -5.02
N ILE A 238 12.18 8.64 -4.60
CA ILE A 238 13.10 7.62 -5.12
C ILE A 238 12.31 6.39 -5.53
N ASN A 239 12.48 5.98 -6.78
CA ASN A 239 11.94 4.72 -7.27
C ASN A 239 13.06 3.85 -7.83
N THR A 240 13.05 2.57 -7.47
CA THR A 240 13.99 1.58 -8.00
C THR A 240 13.22 0.41 -8.57
N ASN A 241 13.58 0.00 -9.79
CA ASN A 241 13.04 -1.19 -10.43
C ASN A 241 14.17 -2.13 -10.81
N LYS A 242 14.05 -3.38 -10.38
CA LYS A 242 14.93 -4.46 -10.78
C LYS A 242 14.09 -5.65 -11.24
N ASP A 243 14.34 -6.10 -12.47
CA ASP A 243 13.66 -7.26 -13.06
C ASP A 243 12.13 -7.04 -13.09
N VAL A 244 11.69 -5.92 -13.68
CA VAL A 244 10.27 -5.52 -13.73
C VAL A 244 9.72 -5.67 -15.15
N ASN A 245 8.56 -6.32 -15.30
CA ASN A 245 7.88 -6.46 -16.58
C ASN A 245 6.52 -5.76 -16.54
N ASN A 246 6.29 -4.86 -17.49
CA ASN A 246 5.03 -4.13 -17.62
C ASN A 246 4.38 -4.45 -18.96
N MET A 247 3.11 -4.86 -18.92
CA MET A 247 2.28 -5.08 -20.10
C MET A 247 0.98 -4.31 -20.00
N ALA A 248 0.79 -3.31 -20.86
CA ALA A 248 -0.43 -2.52 -20.94
C ALA A 248 -1.10 -2.71 -22.31
N ARG A 249 -2.39 -3.04 -22.31
CA ARG A 249 -3.17 -3.29 -23.53
C ARG A 249 -4.53 -2.61 -23.47
N ASP A 250 -5.02 -2.22 -24.65
CA ASP A 250 -6.39 -1.75 -24.86
C ASP A 250 -6.75 -0.55 -23.97
N GLY A 251 -6.03 0.55 -24.14
CA GLY A 251 -6.25 1.81 -23.40
C GLY A 251 -5.82 1.78 -21.93
N SER A 252 -5.02 0.80 -21.52
CA SER A 252 -4.60 0.64 -20.12
C SER A 252 -3.37 1.47 -19.78
N THR A 253 -3.16 1.76 -18.50
CA THR A 253 -1.99 2.51 -18.02
C THR A 253 -1.23 1.77 -16.92
N ILE A 254 0.10 1.83 -16.96
CA ILE A 254 0.97 1.33 -15.89
C ILE A 254 1.98 2.40 -15.50
N ASN A 255 2.05 2.74 -14.22
CA ASN A 255 3.14 3.51 -13.64
C ASN A 255 4.01 2.58 -12.76
N SER A 256 5.23 2.31 -13.20
CA SER A 256 6.29 1.64 -12.42
C SER A 256 7.45 2.58 -12.09
N GLY A 257 7.41 3.83 -12.58
CA GLY A 257 8.41 4.86 -12.36
C GLY A 257 7.96 5.87 -11.31
N ILE A 258 8.25 7.15 -11.56
CA ILE A 258 7.74 8.28 -10.77
C ILE A 258 6.88 9.15 -11.69
N SER A 259 5.64 9.45 -11.28
CA SER A 259 4.78 10.43 -11.95
C SER A 259 4.49 11.61 -11.02
N VAL A 260 4.72 12.82 -11.51
CA VAL A 260 4.42 14.09 -10.85
C VAL A 260 3.71 15.05 -11.83
N LYS A 261 2.88 14.50 -12.72
CA LYS A 261 2.12 15.29 -13.69
C LYS A 261 1.27 16.34 -13.00
N GLY A 262 1.36 17.59 -13.48
CA GLY A 262 0.59 18.70 -12.91
C GLY A 262 0.97 19.06 -11.48
N ALA A 263 2.03 18.47 -10.91
CA ALA A 263 2.52 18.80 -9.60
C ALA A 263 3.38 20.07 -9.62
N THR A 264 3.47 20.76 -8.48
CA THR A 264 4.52 21.74 -8.22
C THR A 264 5.67 21.03 -7.52
N VAL A 265 6.87 21.07 -8.09
CA VAL A 265 8.08 20.46 -7.50
C VAL A 265 9.13 21.54 -7.26
N ASN A 266 9.49 21.77 -6.00
CA ASN A 266 10.44 22.83 -5.60
C ASN A 266 11.51 22.28 -4.64
N ASN A 267 12.77 22.62 -4.91
CA ASN A 267 13.92 22.22 -4.08
C ASN A 267 13.91 20.73 -3.68
N SER A 268 13.54 19.87 -4.62
CA SER A 268 13.29 18.45 -4.37
C SER A 268 14.16 17.59 -5.27
N THR A 269 14.47 16.40 -4.79
CA THR A 269 15.24 15.40 -5.53
C THR A 269 14.31 14.32 -6.05
N ILE A 270 14.37 14.02 -7.34
CA ILE A 270 13.64 12.90 -7.95
C ILE A 270 14.67 11.96 -8.58
N MET A 271 14.69 10.70 -8.14
CA MET A 271 15.60 9.68 -8.63
C MET A 271 14.82 8.44 -9.04
N ASN A 272 15.05 7.96 -10.26
CA ASN A 272 14.48 6.70 -10.73
C ASN A 272 15.58 5.84 -11.33
N ASP A 273 15.80 4.66 -10.75
CA ASP A 273 16.75 3.66 -11.26
C ASP A 273 16.01 2.45 -11.83
N ASN A 274 16.47 1.97 -12.99
CA ASN A 274 15.87 0.85 -13.70
C ASN A 274 16.94 -0.14 -14.14
N LYS A 275 16.79 -1.38 -13.73
CA LYS A 275 17.62 -2.50 -14.16
C LYS A 275 16.73 -3.64 -14.66
N ASN A 276 16.93 -4.07 -15.90
CA ASN A 276 16.15 -5.13 -16.54
C ASN A 276 14.64 -4.87 -16.52
N VAL A 277 14.24 -3.67 -16.94
CA VAL A 277 12.82 -3.28 -17.03
C VAL A 277 12.32 -3.46 -18.47
N ASN A 278 11.29 -4.26 -18.67
CA ASN A 278 10.67 -4.51 -19.96
C ASN A 278 9.27 -3.91 -20.03
N ASN A 279 9.01 -3.11 -21.05
CA ASN A 279 7.72 -2.44 -21.24
C ASN A 279 7.10 -2.85 -22.58
N THR A 280 5.87 -3.32 -22.55
CA THR A 280 5.07 -3.64 -23.74
C THR A 280 3.72 -2.93 -23.66
N ALA A 281 3.56 -1.87 -24.45
CA ALA A 281 2.30 -1.14 -24.57
C ALA A 281 1.70 -1.35 -25.96
N THR A 282 0.41 -1.68 -26.04
CA THR A 282 -0.32 -1.86 -27.31
C THR A 282 -1.70 -1.22 -27.26
N ASN A 283 -2.29 -0.94 -28.42
CA ASN A 283 -3.67 -0.44 -28.54
C ASN A 283 -3.96 0.78 -27.65
N LYS A 284 -3.19 1.87 -27.85
CA LYS A 284 -3.32 3.16 -27.14
C LYS A 284 -3.12 3.06 -25.62
N SER A 285 -2.26 2.14 -25.19
CA SER A 285 -1.89 2.00 -23.77
C SER A 285 -0.64 2.80 -23.45
N GLU A 286 -0.46 3.15 -22.18
CA GLU A 286 0.67 3.95 -21.70
C GLU A 286 1.42 3.22 -20.59
N ILE A 287 2.75 3.32 -20.60
CA ILE A 287 3.60 2.80 -19.53
C ILE A 287 4.63 3.86 -19.17
N ASN A 288 4.67 4.26 -17.91
CA ASN A 288 5.76 5.03 -17.32
C ASN A 288 6.63 4.12 -16.46
N SER A 289 7.92 4.00 -16.78
CA SER A 289 8.94 3.40 -15.88
C SER A 289 10.03 4.40 -15.52
N GLY A 290 9.96 5.64 -16.03
CA GLY A 290 10.95 6.69 -15.82
C GLY A 290 10.45 7.74 -14.83
N VAL A 291 10.81 9.00 -15.08
CA VAL A 291 10.23 10.16 -14.38
C VAL A 291 9.33 10.90 -15.35
N ASP A 292 8.06 11.04 -15.00
CA ASP A 292 7.05 11.74 -15.79
C ASP A 292 6.65 13.04 -15.07
N LEU A 293 7.09 14.17 -15.62
CA LEU A 293 6.79 15.51 -15.10
C LEU A 293 5.52 16.12 -15.71
N GLY A 294 4.86 15.40 -16.64
CA GLY A 294 3.82 15.95 -17.50
C GLY A 294 4.37 16.71 -18.70
N GLY A 295 3.62 16.66 -19.79
CA GLY A 295 3.85 17.39 -21.03
C GLY A 295 2.58 17.33 -21.88
N ASN A 296 2.25 18.45 -22.55
CA ASN A 296 1.12 18.57 -23.47
C ASN A 296 1.30 17.71 -24.72
#